data_AF-A0A441Z221-F1
#
_entry.id   AF-A0A441Z221-F1
#
_cell.length_a   1.000
_cell.length_b   1.000
_cell.length_c   1.000
_cell.angle_alpha   90.00
_cell.angle_beta   90.00
_cell.angle_gamma   90.00
#
_symmetry.space_group_name_H-M   'P 1'
#
loop_
_entity.id
_entity.type
_entity.pdbx_description
1 polymer ?
#
loop_
_entity_poly.entity_id
_entity_poly.type
_entity_poly.pdbx_seq_one_letter_code
_entity_poly.pdbx_strand_id
1 'polypeptide(L)'
;MNDRPDFARVGSGLSDGLVIGTFIGRNKSGEPIVSVPDGIESRMIAARAATMLEASDFGTDVVVMFDGGDPDRAVILGRLLRPKPVTAEDVAVTLDGERLDLSAEREIVLRCGKASITLTRTGKIILRGTYILSRSSGPNKIKGGSIQLN
;
A
#
# COMPACT_ATOMS: atom_id res chain seq x y z
N MET A 1 42.60 -34.76 -1.08
CA MET A 1 41.92 -34.38 0.18
C MET A 1 41.82 -32.86 0.16
N ASN A 2 40.64 -32.33 -0.20
CA ASN A 2 40.21 -30.92 -0.16
C ASN A 2 41.16 -29.82 -0.65
N ASP A 3 41.13 -29.52 -1.95
CA ASP A 3 41.24 -28.14 -2.41
C ASP A 3 39.88 -27.46 -2.16
N ARG A 4 39.78 -26.69 -1.07
CA ARG A 4 38.71 -25.70 -0.95
C ARG A 4 39.11 -24.51 -1.83
N PRO A 5 38.33 -24.13 -2.84
CA PRO A 5 38.64 -22.93 -3.60
C PRO A 5 38.51 -21.72 -2.69
N ASP A 6 39.60 -20.96 -2.59
CA ASP A 6 39.68 -19.67 -1.92
C ASP A 6 38.98 -18.62 -2.81
N PHE A 7 37.80 -18.18 -2.40
CA PHE A 7 36.98 -17.20 -3.13
C PHE A 7 37.47 -15.75 -2.96
N ALA A 8 38.67 -15.52 -2.41
CA ALA A 8 39.13 -14.17 -2.09
C ALA A 8 39.53 -13.30 -3.30
N ARG A 9 39.64 -13.82 -4.53
CA ARG A 9 40.16 -13.01 -5.66
C ARG A 9 39.67 -13.41 -7.05
N VAL A 10 38.38 -13.22 -7.37
CA VAL A 10 37.91 -12.96 -8.75
C VAL A 10 36.55 -12.23 -8.71
N GLY A 11 36.47 -11.02 -9.29
CA GLY A 11 35.21 -10.44 -9.79
C GLY A 11 34.55 -9.31 -8.97
N SER A 12 35.16 -8.11 -8.95
CA SER A 12 34.52 -6.86 -8.53
C SER A 12 33.47 -6.41 -9.57
N GLY A 13 32.28 -7.00 -9.55
CA GLY A 13 31.25 -6.69 -10.55
C GLY A 13 29.79 -6.70 -10.09
N LEU A 14 29.50 -7.10 -8.85
CA LEU A 14 28.11 -7.26 -8.38
C LEU A 14 27.88 -6.78 -6.92
N SER A 15 28.89 -6.19 -6.27
CA SER A 15 28.79 -5.76 -4.86
C SER A 15 28.41 -4.27 -4.67
N ASP A 16 28.60 -3.41 -5.68
CA ASP A 16 28.52 -1.94 -5.53
C ASP A 16 27.25 -1.30 -6.10
N GLY A 17 26.29 -2.09 -6.60
CA GLY A 17 25.24 -1.55 -7.47
C GLY A 17 24.07 -0.88 -6.77
N LEU A 18 23.73 -1.27 -5.54
CA LEU A 18 22.47 -0.91 -4.91
C LEU A 18 22.61 -0.78 -3.39
N VAL A 19 22.08 0.31 -2.83
CA VAL A 19 21.98 0.54 -1.39
C VAL A 19 20.55 0.85 -0.99
N ILE A 20 20.23 0.57 0.27
CA ILE A 20 19.00 1.07 0.89
C ILE A 20 19.34 2.42 1.52
N GLY A 21 18.64 3.46 1.08
CA GLY A 21 18.69 4.79 1.69
C GLY A 21 17.33 5.21 2.20
N THR A 22 17.26 6.40 2.77
CA THR A 22 16.02 7.02 3.25
C THR A 22 15.72 8.25 2.42
N PHE A 23 14.53 8.33 1.84
CA PHE A 23 14.10 9.54 1.14
C PHE A 23 13.81 10.66 2.14
N ILE A 24 14.51 11.79 2.03
CA ILE A 24 14.42 12.91 2.99
C ILE A 24 13.84 14.19 2.37
N GLY A 25 13.06 14.04 1.29
CA GLY A 25 12.34 15.14 0.65
C GLY A 25 13.06 15.65 -0.60
N ARG A 26 12.78 16.89 -1.00
CA ARG A 26 13.31 17.50 -2.23
C ARG A 26 14.07 18.78 -1.93
N ASN A 27 15.10 19.07 -2.73
CA ASN A 27 15.78 20.36 -2.69
C ASN A 27 14.95 21.48 -3.36
N LYS A 28 15.50 22.70 -3.43
CA LYS A 28 14.84 23.86 -4.05
C LYS A 28 14.58 23.70 -5.56
N SER A 29 15.36 22.88 -6.27
CA SER A 29 15.13 22.54 -7.68
C SER A 29 14.10 21.43 -7.88
N GLY A 30 13.61 20.82 -6.79
CA GLY A 30 12.64 19.73 -6.84
C GLY A 30 13.26 18.34 -6.99
N GLU A 31 14.59 18.22 -6.99
CA GLU A 31 15.28 16.93 -7.04
C GLU A 31 15.16 16.22 -5.68
N PRO A 32 14.87 14.91 -5.68
CA PRO A 32 14.81 14.15 -4.44
C PRO A 32 16.19 14.09 -3.78
N ILE A 33 16.20 14.21 -2.46
CA ILE A 33 17.37 14.00 -1.63
C ILE A 33 17.21 12.67 -0.90
N VAL A 34 18.27 11.87 -0.90
CA VAL A 34 18.34 10.60 -0.19
C VAL A 34 19.48 10.61 0.80
N SER A 35 19.24 10.05 1.99
CA SER A 35 20.26 9.74 2.97
C SER A 35 20.72 8.31 2.76
N VAL A 36 21.99 8.10 2.43
CA VAL A 36 22.57 6.77 2.24
C VAL A 36 23.61 6.48 3.34
N PRO A 37 23.74 5.24 3.82
CA PRO A 37 24.80 4.87 4.75
C PRO A 37 26.19 5.08 4.13
N ASP A 38 27.10 5.72 4.86
CA ASP A 38 28.50 5.94 4.46
C ASP A 38 29.42 5.75 5.69
N GLY A 39 29.75 4.49 5.98
CA GLY A 39 30.45 4.11 7.19
C GLY A 39 29.58 4.25 8.45
N ILE A 40 30.00 5.08 9.40
CA ILE A 40 29.26 5.34 10.66
C ILE A 40 28.24 6.46 10.49
N GLU A 41 28.47 7.36 9.54
CA GLU A 41 27.59 8.49 9.26
C GLU A 41 26.72 8.21 8.04
N SER A 42 25.72 9.06 7.81
CA SER A 42 24.91 9.02 6.59
C SER A 42 25.21 10.23 5.73
N ARG A 43 25.32 9.99 4.43
CA ARG A 43 25.56 11.04 3.43
C ARG A 43 24.24 11.42 2.77
N MET A 44 23.96 12.73 2.69
CA MET A 44 22.81 13.26 1.94
C MET A 44 23.23 13.56 0.50
N ILE A 45 22.53 12.97 -0.46
CA ILE A 45 22.87 13.06 -1.89
C ILE A 45 21.62 13.43 -2.68
N ALA A 46 21.76 14.35 -3.62
CA ALA A 46 20.71 14.62 -4.61
C ALA A 46 20.64 13.45 -5.59
N ALA A 47 19.44 12.95 -5.85
CA ALA A 47 19.24 11.80 -6.71
C ALA A 47 18.30 12.14 -7.87
N ARG A 48 18.38 11.36 -8.93
CA ARG A 48 17.29 11.23 -9.91
C ARG A 48 16.32 10.17 -9.41
N ALA A 49 15.09 10.15 -9.91
CA ALA A 49 14.13 9.10 -9.59
C ALA A 49 13.57 8.46 -10.86
N ALA A 50 13.55 7.13 -10.87
CA ALA A 50 12.85 6.31 -11.86
C ALA A 50 11.42 5.95 -11.42
N THR A 51 10.99 6.46 -10.26
CA THR A 51 9.67 6.25 -9.66
C THR A 51 9.07 7.59 -9.21
N MET A 52 7.75 7.62 -9.01
CA MET A 52 7.09 8.78 -8.42
C MET A 52 7.34 8.79 -6.90
N LEU A 53 7.73 9.95 -6.39
CA LEU A 53 7.94 10.21 -4.95
C LEU A 53 7.05 11.37 -4.52
N GLU A 54 6.11 11.10 -3.64
CA GLU A 54 5.18 12.06 -3.06
C GLU A 54 5.71 12.62 -1.74
N ALA A 55 5.10 13.70 -1.26
CA ALA A 55 5.47 14.28 0.05
C ALA A 55 5.24 13.30 1.21
N SER A 56 4.26 12.40 1.10
CA SER A 56 3.98 11.34 2.07
C SER A 56 5.06 10.27 2.16
N ASP A 57 5.98 10.22 1.19
CA ASP A 57 7.07 9.23 1.16
C ASP A 57 8.27 9.65 2.01
N PHE A 58 8.25 10.85 2.61
CA PHE A 58 9.33 11.31 3.48
C PHE A 58 9.62 10.30 4.60
N GLY A 59 10.89 9.98 4.79
CA GLY A 59 11.36 9.03 5.79
C GLY A 59 11.19 7.56 5.37
N THR A 60 10.69 7.26 4.17
CA THR A 60 10.59 5.88 3.69
C THR A 60 11.92 5.36 3.16
N ASP A 61 12.11 4.06 3.35
CA ASP A 61 13.24 3.34 2.76
C ASP A 61 13.07 3.29 1.23
N VAL A 62 14.15 3.60 0.53
CA VAL A 62 14.22 3.59 -0.93
C VAL A 62 15.42 2.79 -1.39
N VAL A 63 15.26 2.15 -2.55
CA VAL A 63 16.34 1.46 -3.25
C VAL A 63 17.06 2.47 -4.14
N VAL A 64 18.35 2.67 -3.89
CA VAL A 64 19.22 3.62 -4.58
C VAL A 64 20.28 2.86 -5.36
N MET A 65 20.45 3.22 -6.62
CA MET A 65 21.55 2.77 -7.48
C MET A 65 22.51 3.92 -7.73
N PHE A 66 23.81 3.61 -7.83
CA PHE A 66 24.83 4.56 -8.26
C PHE A 66 25.22 4.27 -9.71
N ASP A 67 24.86 5.18 -10.62
CA ASP A 67 25.09 5.00 -12.06
C ASP A 67 26.59 4.90 -12.36
N GLY A 68 27.01 3.76 -12.93
CA GLY A 68 28.43 3.47 -13.16
C GLY A 68 29.28 3.32 -11.89
N GLY A 69 28.66 3.14 -10.72
CA GLY A 69 29.34 3.08 -9.43
C GLY A 69 29.75 4.44 -8.87
N ASP A 70 29.31 5.55 -9.48
CA ASP A 70 29.61 6.91 -9.04
C ASP A 70 28.68 7.34 -7.88
N PRO A 71 29.19 7.56 -6.65
CA PRO A 71 28.38 7.93 -5.49
C PRO A 71 27.63 9.26 -5.67
N ASP A 72 28.10 10.15 -6.53
CA ASP A 72 27.46 11.43 -6.82
C ASP A 72 26.34 11.32 -7.87
N ARG A 73 26.18 10.15 -8.48
CA ARG A 73 25.16 9.87 -9.51
C ARG A 73 24.11 8.88 -9.01
N ALA A 74 23.43 9.26 -7.93
CA ALA A 74 22.37 8.46 -7.32
C ALA A 74 21.07 8.45 -8.16
N VAL A 75 20.46 7.27 -8.27
CA VAL A 75 19.15 7.05 -8.90
C VAL A 75 18.26 6.24 -7.96
N ILE A 76 17.14 6.81 -7.54
CA ILE A 76 16.11 6.10 -6.77
C ILE A 76 15.30 5.24 -7.74
N LEU A 77 15.35 3.93 -7.54
CA LEU A 77 14.62 2.96 -8.36
C LEU A 77 13.18 2.74 -7.86
N GLY A 78 12.96 2.82 -6.55
CA GLY A 78 11.69 2.47 -5.94
C GLY A 78 11.68 2.63 -4.43
N ARG A 79 10.49 2.70 -3.82
CA ARG A 79 10.30 2.55 -2.38
C ARG A 79 10.43 1.08 -1.98
N LEU A 80 11.04 0.82 -0.85
CA LEU A 80 11.03 -0.49 -0.24
C LEU A 80 9.71 -0.68 0.52
N LEU A 81 8.77 -1.38 -0.10
CA LEU A 81 7.48 -1.67 0.52
C LEU A 81 7.63 -2.85 1.48
N ARG A 82 7.22 -2.65 2.74
CA ARG A 82 7.03 -3.78 3.64
C ARG A 82 5.83 -4.59 3.14
N PRO A 83 5.98 -5.90 2.86
CA PRO A 83 4.85 -6.73 2.48
C PRO A 83 3.80 -6.63 3.59
N LYS A 84 2.59 -6.19 3.26
CA LYS A 84 1.47 -6.41 4.16
C LYS A 84 1.16 -7.91 4.13
N PRO A 85 1.03 -8.59 5.28
CA PRO A 85 0.59 -9.97 5.28
C PRO A 85 -0.72 -10.04 4.51
N VAL A 86 -0.76 -10.91 3.50
CA VAL A 86 -1.98 -11.19 2.74
C VAL A 86 -2.88 -11.98 3.69
N THR A 87 -3.74 -11.28 4.42
CA THR A 87 -4.92 -11.91 5.00
C THR A 87 -5.83 -12.21 3.81
N ALA A 88 -5.98 -13.49 3.46
CA ALA A 88 -6.86 -13.94 2.40
C ALA A 88 -8.31 -13.56 2.74
N GLU A 89 -8.73 -12.37 2.33
CA GLU A 89 -10.09 -11.83 2.36
C GLU A 89 -10.12 -10.71 1.30
N ASP A 90 -10.16 -11.10 0.03
CA ASP A 90 -10.27 -10.17 -1.10
C ASP A 90 -11.62 -9.45 -1.02
N VAL A 91 -11.65 -8.30 -0.38
CA VAL A 91 -12.72 -7.31 -0.54
C VAL A 91 -12.42 -6.55 -1.84
N ALA A 92 -13.12 -6.90 -2.91
CA ALA A 92 -13.05 -6.15 -4.16
C ALA A 92 -13.99 -4.95 -4.10
N VAL A 93 -13.45 -3.76 -4.40
CA VAL A 93 -14.20 -2.52 -4.54
C VAL A 93 -13.94 -1.97 -5.93
N THR A 94 -14.98 -1.89 -6.77
CA THR A 94 -14.86 -1.27 -8.09
C THR A 94 -15.52 0.11 -8.06
N LEU A 95 -14.78 1.13 -8.49
CA LEU A 95 -15.26 2.50 -8.69
C LEU A 95 -15.07 2.87 -10.16
N ASP A 96 -16.17 3.11 -10.87
CA ASP A 96 -16.17 3.57 -12.27
C ASP A 96 -16.55 5.07 -12.41
N GLY A 97 -16.67 5.78 -11.28
CA GLY A 97 -17.07 7.19 -11.22
C GLY A 97 -18.59 7.42 -11.15
N GLU A 98 -19.40 6.41 -11.47
CA GLU A 98 -20.86 6.47 -11.43
C GLU A 98 -21.48 5.46 -10.45
N ARG A 99 -20.77 4.36 -10.18
CA ARG A 99 -21.20 3.20 -9.41
C ARG A 99 -20.08 2.71 -8.48
N LEU A 100 -20.49 2.31 -7.28
CA LEU A 100 -19.67 1.59 -6.30
C LEU A 100 -20.18 0.15 -6.22
N ASP A 101 -19.31 -0.82 -6.55
CA ASP A 101 -19.62 -2.25 -6.42
C ASP A 101 -18.80 -2.88 -5.27
N LEU A 102 -19.50 -3.52 -4.32
CA LEU A 102 -18.94 -4.18 -3.15
C LEU A 102 -19.32 -5.66 -3.19
N SER A 103 -18.32 -6.55 -3.29
CA SER A 103 -18.52 -7.99 -3.31
C SER A 103 -17.69 -8.72 -2.25
N ALA A 104 -18.28 -9.72 -1.59
CA ALA A 104 -17.60 -10.59 -0.65
C ALA A 104 -18.19 -12.01 -0.68
N GLU A 105 -17.37 -13.03 -0.44
CA GLU A 105 -17.83 -14.43 -0.47
C GLU A 105 -18.75 -14.80 0.70
N ARG A 106 -18.60 -14.16 1.86
CA ARG A 106 -19.29 -14.57 3.10
C ARG A 106 -20.30 -13.54 3.58
N GLU A 107 -19.84 -12.31 3.80
CA GLU A 107 -20.66 -11.22 4.31
C GLU A 107 -20.09 -9.84 3.98
N ILE A 108 -20.96 -8.84 3.91
CA ILE A 108 -20.60 -7.42 3.86
C ILE A 108 -21.23 -6.75 5.07
N VAL A 109 -20.43 -6.06 5.90
CA VAL A 109 -20.89 -5.36 7.10
C VAL A 109 -20.50 -3.88 7.05
N LEU A 110 -21.49 -3.01 6.93
CA LEU A 110 -21.31 -1.56 7.07
C LEU A 110 -21.67 -1.17 8.51
N ARG A 111 -20.68 -0.76 9.31
CA ARG A 111 -20.83 -0.50 10.76
C ARG A 111 -20.48 0.93 11.15
N CYS A 112 -21.31 1.52 12.01
CA CYS A 112 -21.01 2.78 12.70
C CYS A 112 -21.54 2.69 14.14
N GLY A 113 -20.64 2.57 15.12
CA GLY A 113 -21.02 2.39 16.53
C GLY A 113 -21.94 1.19 16.76
N LYS A 114 -23.12 1.44 17.35
CA LYS A 114 -24.15 0.41 17.64
C LYS A 114 -25.01 0.03 16.43
N ALA A 115 -24.84 0.67 15.28
CA ALA A 115 -25.61 0.40 14.08
C ALA A 115 -24.81 -0.44 13.07
N SER A 116 -25.51 -1.32 12.35
CA SER A 116 -24.93 -2.07 11.23
C SER A 116 -25.94 -2.46 10.15
N ILE A 117 -25.48 -2.48 8.91
CA ILE A 117 -26.15 -3.12 7.77
C ILE A 117 -25.31 -4.34 7.39
N THR A 118 -25.90 -5.53 7.42
CA THR A 118 -25.20 -6.79 7.11
C THR A 118 -25.89 -7.52 5.96
N LEU A 119 -25.14 -7.81 4.90
CA LEU A 119 -25.55 -8.67 3.79
C LEU A 119 -24.83 -10.02 3.96
N THR A 120 -25.57 -11.12 3.92
CA THR A 120 -25.00 -12.48 4.06
C THR A 120 -24.98 -13.21 2.72
N ARG A 121 -24.09 -14.20 2.56
CA ARG A 121 -24.09 -15.12 1.41
C ARG A 121 -25.44 -15.84 1.19
N THR A 122 -26.25 -16.00 2.23
CA THR A 122 -27.59 -16.60 2.13
C THR A 122 -28.66 -15.64 1.59
N GLY A 123 -28.29 -14.40 1.24
CA GLY A 123 -29.20 -13.37 0.74
C GLY A 123 -29.97 -12.63 1.84
N LYS A 124 -29.62 -12.82 3.12
CA LYS A 124 -30.26 -12.08 4.21
C LYS A 124 -29.65 -10.68 4.32
N ILE A 125 -30.53 -9.69 4.48
CA ILE A 125 -30.15 -8.32 4.82
C ILE A 125 -30.62 -8.05 6.24
N ILE A 126 -29.70 -7.67 7.12
CA ILE A 126 -29.97 -7.40 8.54
C ILE A 126 -29.67 -5.92 8.81
N LEU A 127 -30.67 -5.17 9.26
CA LEU A 127 -30.55 -3.80 9.74
C LEU A 127 -30.58 -3.81 11.27
N ARG A 128 -29.49 -3.38 11.92
CA ARG A 128 -29.42 -3.20 13.37
C ARG A 128 -29.15 -1.75 13.72
N GLY A 129 -29.85 -1.26 14.72
CA GLY A 129 -29.68 0.06 15.30
C GLY A 129 -30.69 0.29 16.41
N THR A 130 -30.49 1.33 17.21
CA THR A 130 -31.46 1.75 18.24
C THR A 130 -32.66 2.47 17.63
N TYR A 131 -32.56 2.90 16.37
CA TYR A 131 -33.59 3.59 15.62
C TYR A 131 -33.36 3.38 14.12
N ILE A 132 -34.42 3.06 13.37
CA ILE A 132 -34.40 2.94 11.91
C ILE A 132 -35.46 3.89 11.35
N LEU A 133 -35.04 4.90 10.59
CA LEU A 133 -35.93 5.77 9.83
C LEU A 133 -35.93 5.38 8.36
N SER A 134 -37.05 4.82 7.89
CA SER A 134 -37.27 4.58 6.46
C SER A 134 -38.13 5.70 5.88
N ARG A 135 -37.50 6.62 5.14
CA ARG A 135 -38.17 7.76 4.48
C ARG A 135 -37.90 7.69 2.98
N SER A 136 -38.95 7.80 2.18
CA SER A 136 -38.89 7.90 0.72
C SER A 136 -39.72 9.08 0.25
N SER A 137 -39.29 9.74 -0.82
CA SER A 137 -40.10 10.74 -1.54
C SER A 137 -41.19 10.08 -2.40
N GLY A 138 -41.03 8.79 -2.71
CA GLY A 138 -42.03 7.94 -3.36
C GLY A 138 -42.59 6.87 -2.42
N PRO A 139 -43.30 5.86 -2.96
CA PRO A 139 -43.85 4.79 -2.15
C PRO A 139 -42.77 3.83 -1.63
N ASN A 140 -42.82 3.52 -0.33
CA ASN A 140 -42.10 2.38 0.24
C ASN A 140 -42.91 1.10 0.01
N LYS A 141 -42.52 0.28 -0.97
CA LYS A 141 -43.20 -1.00 -1.26
C LYS A 141 -42.54 -2.13 -0.47
N ILE A 142 -43.30 -2.80 0.39
CA ILE A 142 -42.86 -3.98 1.13
C ILE A 142 -43.67 -5.17 0.62
N LYS A 143 -42.99 -6.23 0.16
CA LYS A 143 -43.61 -7.47 -0.31
C LYS A 143 -42.87 -8.65 0.31
N GLY A 144 -43.61 -9.64 0.78
CA GLY A 144 -43.06 -10.87 1.35
C GLY A 144 -44.17 -11.90 1.55
N GLY A 145 -43.81 -13.18 1.57
CA GLY A 145 -44.75 -14.25 1.90
C GLY A 145 -45.33 -14.14 3.32
N SER A 146 -44.62 -13.45 4.20
CA SER A 146 -45.12 -12.98 5.50
C SER A 146 -44.43 -11.67 5.89
N ILE A 147 -45.18 -10.80 6.57
CA ILE A 147 -44.66 -9.57 7.18
C ILE A 147 -45.05 -9.64 8.65
N GLN A 148 -44.05 -9.71 9.52
CA GLN A 148 -44.24 -9.69 10.97
C GLN A 148 -43.92 -8.28 11.47
N LEU A 149 -44.94 -7.58 11.93
CA LEU A 149 -44.83 -6.29 12.61
C LEU A 149 -45.33 -6.48 14.04
N ASN A 150 -44.54 -6.01 15.00
CA ASN A 150 -44.83 -6.08 16.43
C ASN A 150 -44.48 -4.73 17.05
#